data_AF-S9W618-F1
#
_entry.id   AF-S9W618-F1
#
_cell.length_a   1.000
_cell.length_b   1.000
_cell.length_c   1.000
_cell.angle_alpha   90.00
_cell.angle_beta   90.00
_cell.angle_gamma   90.00
#
_symmetry.space_group_name_H-M   'P 1'
#
loop_
_entity.id
_entity.type
_entity.pdbx_description
1 polymer ?
#
loop_
_entity_poly.entity_id
_entity_poly.type
_entity_poly.pdbx_seq_one_letter_code
_entity_poly.pdbx_strand_id
1 'polypeptide(L)'
;MWTHWLCHNYLRKARSPPQPLRVLDMCCGTGCIGVAIAKHVPTAHVTAVDLLPAAVATARENAAKNGVPPDRFDAQQSDMFELFFDPATKGDYPASAVGDGAAGAVQTPSVPVIADAHRGTFDVLVSNPPYVLPEQYVVLPLSILDWESKYGPRRRRLPRTQAVPLLQGVVRYGRVLLKPKHARHPALQEAPNIAIEVGLQAHVVASIMEKSGWFENVEVHLDYAQQERWVTASSKH
;
A
#
# COMPACT_ATOMS: atom_id res chain seq x y z
N MET A 1 12.13 -11.81 4.20
CA MET A 1 11.40 -10.61 3.75
C MET A 1 9.90 -10.90 3.89
N TRP A 2 9.13 -9.98 4.48
CA TRP A 2 7.72 -10.21 4.84
C TRP A 2 6.80 -10.55 3.66
N THR A 3 7.13 -10.09 2.45
CA THR A 3 6.43 -10.49 1.22
C THR A 3 6.46 -12.01 1.00
N HIS A 4 7.58 -12.67 1.31
CA HIS A 4 7.69 -14.13 1.24
C HIS A 4 6.76 -14.81 2.27
N TRP A 5 6.73 -14.28 3.50
CA TRP A 5 5.84 -14.75 4.56
C TRP A 5 4.37 -14.65 4.15
N LEU A 6 3.93 -13.50 3.62
CA LEU A 6 2.56 -13.28 3.17
C LEU A 6 2.17 -14.26 2.05
N CYS A 7 3.06 -14.43 1.06
CA CYS A 7 2.84 -15.36 -0.04
C CYS A 7 2.70 -16.81 0.44
N HIS A 8 3.63 -17.27 1.28
CA HIS A 8 3.69 -18.67 1.70
C HIS A 8 2.60 -19.04 2.71
N ASN A 9 2.34 -18.17 3.68
CA ASN A 9 1.40 -18.47 4.76
C ASN A 9 -0.06 -18.23 4.37
N TYR A 10 -0.33 -17.40 3.37
CA TYR A 10 -1.72 -17.04 3.01
C TYR A 10 -1.99 -17.17 1.51
N LEU A 11 -1.37 -16.35 0.67
CA LEU A 11 -1.82 -16.18 -0.72
C LEU A 11 -1.75 -17.48 -1.55
N ARG A 12 -0.69 -18.29 -1.35
CA ARG A 12 -0.53 -19.58 -2.05
C ARG A 12 -1.56 -20.64 -1.66
N LYS A 13 -2.29 -20.46 -0.55
CA LYS A 13 -3.34 -21.39 -0.12
C LYS A 13 -4.61 -21.26 -0.98
N ALA A 14 -4.83 -20.11 -1.61
CA ALA A 14 -5.92 -19.91 -2.57
C ALA A 14 -5.56 -20.49 -3.95
N ARG A 15 -5.56 -21.82 -4.02
CA ARG A 15 -5.30 -22.57 -5.25
C ARG A 15 -6.54 -22.54 -6.15
N SER A 16 -6.33 -22.32 -7.44
CA SER A 16 -7.38 -22.37 -8.48
C SER A 16 -8.65 -21.56 -8.13
N PRO A 17 -8.52 -20.27 -7.76
CA PRO A 17 -9.68 -19.45 -7.47
C PRO A 17 -10.51 -19.26 -8.76
N PRO A 18 -11.85 -19.11 -8.66
CA PRO A 18 -12.72 -18.94 -9.83
C PRO A 18 -12.44 -17.64 -10.60
N GLN A 19 -11.86 -16.65 -9.91
CA GLN A 19 -11.31 -15.44 -10.49
C GLN A 19 -9.90 -15.22 -9.92
N PRO A 20 -9.00 -14.55 -10.66
CA PRO A 20 -7.68 -14.25 -10.15
C PRO A 20 -7.72 -13.44 -8.84
N LEU A 21 -6.75 -13.69 -7.96
CA LEU A 21 -6.59 -12.92 -6.73
C LEU A 21 -6.13 -11.52 -7.10
N ARG A 22 -6.90 -10.51 -6.71
CA ARG A 22 -6.58 -9.11 -7.02
C ARG A 22 -5.77 -8.52 -5.88
N VAL A 23 -4.54 -8.11 -6.17
CA VAL A 23 -3.63 -7.51 -5.19
C VAL A 23 -3.34 -6.07 -5.60
N LEU A 24 -3.46 -5.14 -4.64
CA LEU A 24 -3.05 -3.75 -4.82
C LEU A 24 -1.69 -3.53 -4.15
N ASP A 25 -0.68 -3.10 -4.89
CA ASP A 25 0.64 -2.69 -4.38
C ASP A 25 0.75 -1.16 -4.43
N MET A 26 0.50 -0.51 -3.30
CA MET A 26 0.48 0.95 -3.17
C MET A 26 1.87 1.49 -2.79
N CYS A 27 2.34 2.50 -3.53
CA CYS A 27 3.72 3.01 -3.48
C CYS A 27 4.74 1.97 -3.96
N CYS A 28 4.52 1.42 -5.16
CA CYS A 28 5.22 0.22 -5.61
C CYS A 28 6.73 0.40 -5.86
N GLY A 29 7.21 1.63 -6.09
CA GLY A 29 8.63 1.90 -6.38
C GLY A 29 9.11 1.06 -7.57
N THR A 30 10.10 0.20 -7.33
CA THR A 30 10.62 -0.72 -8.34
C THR A 30 9.77 -1.96 -8.60
N GLY A 31 8.62 -2.07 -7.94
CA GLY A 31 7.70 -3.20 -8.01
C GLY A 31 8.16 -4.42 -7.21
N CYS A 32 9.13 -4.29 -6.29
CA CYS A 32 9.73 -5.44 -5.61
C CYS A 32 8.70 -6.32 -4.86
N ILE A 33 7.69 -5.71 -4.24
CA ILE A 33 6.63 -6.42 -3.52
C ILE A 33 5.66 -7.07 -4.52
N GLY A 34 5.02 -6.26 -5.38
CA GLY A 34 4.04 -6.75 -6.33
C GLY A 34 4.60 -7.77 -7.32
N VAL A 35 5.80 -7.56 -7.87
CA VAL A 35 6.45 -8.53 -8.78
C VAL A 35 6.75 -9.84 -8.05
N ALA A 36 7.20 -9.80 -6.80
CA ALA A 36 7.43 -11.00 -6.01
C ALA A 36 6.12 -11.77 -5.74
N ILE A 37 5.04 -11.07 -5.42
CA ILE A 37 3.71 -11.68 -5.24
C ILE A 37 3.25 -12.34 -6.54
N ALA A 38 3.28 -11.63 -7.66
CA ALA A 38 2.89 -12.19 -8.96
C ALA A 38 3.78 -13.38 -9.35
N LYS A 39 5.08 -13.34 -9.07
CA LYS A 39 5.99 -14.45 -9.38
C LYS A 39 5.69 -15.70 -8.53
N HIS A 40 5.41 -15.55 -7.25
CA HIS A 40 5.24 -16.66 -6.31
C HIS A 40 3.80 -17.14 -6.13
N VAL A 41 2.83 -16.37 -6.59
CA VAL A 41 1.40 -16.68 -6.54
C VAL A 41 0.86 -16.59 -7.98
N PRO A 42 0.90 -17.70 -8.76
CA PRO A 42 0.50 -17.71 -10.18
C PRO A 42 -0.92 -17.22 -10.45
N THR A 43 -1.80 -17.31 -9.45
CA THR A 43 -3.20 -16.87 -9.52
C THR A 43 -3.38 -15.38 -9.18
N ALA A 44 -2.32 -14.68 -8.75
CA ALA A 44 -2.38 -13.27 -8.40
C ALA A 44 -2.22 -12.39 -9.63
N HIS A 45 -3.08 -11.37 -9.71
CA HIS A 45 -3.01 -10.24 -10.63
C HIS A 45 -2.81 -8.98 -9.79
N VAL A 46 -1.73 -8.28 -10.07
CA VAL A 46 -1.27 -7.14 -9.27
C VAL A 46 -1.53 -5.85 -10.02
N THR A 47 -2.28 -4.96 -9.39
CA THR A 47 -2.30 -3.53 -9.75
C THR A 47 -1.30 -2.83 -8.85
N ALA A 48 -0.26 -2.25 -9.44
CA ALA A 48 0.78 -1.52 -8.72
C ALA A 48 0.62 -0.02 -8.98
N VAL A 49 0.81 0.81 -7.97
CA VAL A 49 0.60 2.26 -8.07
C VAL A 49 1.78 3.02 -7.48
N ASP A 50 2.29 4.00 -8.23
CA ASP A 50 3.29 4.94 -7.72
C ASP A 50 3.07 6.34 -8.30
N LEU A 51 3.53 7.36 -7.58
CA LEU A 51 3.45 8.76 -8.00
C LEU A 51 4.42 9.06 -9.16
N LEU A 52 5.59 8.41 -9.15
CA LEU A 52 6.70 8.73 -10.03
C LEU A 52 6.61 7.92 -11.34
N PRO A 53 6.55 8.56 -12.52
CA PRO A 53 6.52 7.86 -13.80
C PRO A 53 7.72 6.92 -14.00
N ALA A 54 8.90 7.33 -13.51
CA ALA A 54 10.12 6.53 -13.57
C ALA A 54 10.01 5.25 -12.74
N ALA A 55 9.38 5.31 -11.56
CA ALA A 55 9.13 4.14 -10.73
C ALA A 55 8.20 3.14 -11.44
N VAL A 56 7.11 3.63 -12.03
CA VAL A 56 6.17 2.83 -12.82
C VAL A 56 6.88 2.13 -14.00
N ALA A 57 7.74 2.85 -14.72
CA ALA A 57 8.54 2.28 -15.82
C ALA A 57 9.47 1.17 -15.30
N THR A 58 10.21 1.43 -14.21
CA THR A 58 11.09 0.44 -13.59
C THR A 58 10.33 -0.78 -13.07
N ALA A 59 9.14 -0.60 -12.48
CA ALA A 59 8.31 -1.71 -12.00
C ALA A 59 7.89 -2.64 -13.15
N ARG A 60 7.46 -2.08 -14.29
CA ARG A 60 7.13 -2.85 -15.50
C ARG A 60 8.35 -3.58 -16.07
N GLU A 61 9.49 -2.91 -16.14
CA GLU A 61 10.75 -3.52 -16.59
C GLU A 61 11.16 -4.70 -15.68
N ASN A 62 11.07 -4.52 -14.36
CA ASN A 62 11.39 -5.57 -13.40
C ASN A 62 10.41 -6.74 -13.46
N ALA A 63 9.12 -6.48 -13.70
CA ALA A 63 8.13 -7.53 -13.95
C ALA A 63 8.52 -8.37 -15.17
N ALA A 64 8.83 -7.72 -16.30
CA ALA A 64 9.27 -8.39 -17.52
C ALA A 64 10.56 -9.20 -17.32
N LYS A 65 11.58 -8.63 -16.68
CA LYS A 65 12.83 -9.34 -16.32
C LYS A 65 12.62 -10.56 -15.44
N ASN A 66 11.52 -10.58 -14.67
CA ASN A 66 11.17 -11.69 -13.79
C ASN A 66 10.18 -12.69 -14.43
N GLY A 67 9.84 -12.53 -15.71
CA GLY A 67 8.90 -13.40 -16.42
C GLY A 67 7.45 -13.22 -15.96
N VAL A 68 7.10 -12.08 -15.37
CA VAL A 68 5.72 -11.74 -15.01
C VAL A 68 5.09 -10.96 -16.16
N PRO A 69 4.06 -11.49 -16.82
CA PRO A 69 3.47 -10.85 -17.99
C PRO A 69 2.57 -9.65 -17.63
N PRO A 70 2.34 -8.70 -18.56
CA PRO A 70 1.58 -7.47 -18.30
C PRO A 70 0.11 -7.68 -17.88
N ASP A 71 -0.52 -8.79 -18.24
CA ASP A 71 -1.87 -9.14 -17.81
C ASP A 71 -1.95 -9.54 -16.32
N ARG A 72 -0.81 -9.89 -15.72
CA ARG A 72 -0.68 -10.28 -14.31
C ARG A 72 -0.04 -9.21 -13.43
N PHE A 73 0.65 -8.24 -14.02
CA PHE A 73 1.24 -7.12 -13.30
C PHE A 73 1.09 -5.84 -14.12
N ASP A 74 0.25 -4.94 -13.64
CA ASP A 74 0.00 -3.64 -14.25
C ASP A 74 0.37 -2.53 -13.26
N ALA A 75 1.47 -1.83 -13.52
CA ALA A 75 1.85 -0.64 -12.75
C ALA A 75 1.28 0.61 -13.41
N GLN A 76 0.68 1.51 -12.62
CA GLN A 76 0.05 2.74 -13.08
C GLN A 76 0.55 3.94 -12.29
N GLN A 77 0.65 5.09 -12.95
CA GLN A 77 1.00 6.34 -12.28
C GLN A 77 -0.25 6.93 -11.63
N SER A 78 -0.19 7.22 -10.33
CA SER A 78 -1.26 7.92 -9.61
C SER A 78 -0.71 8.54 -8.32
N ASP A 79 -1.29 9.66 -7.90
CA ASP A 79 -1.08 10.16 -6.55
C ASP A 79 -1.96 9.39 -5.58
N MET A 80 -1.34 8.45 -4.87
CA MET A 80 -2.04 7.57 -3.92
C MET A 80 -3.30 6.95 -4.56
N PHE A 81 -4.49 7.28 -4.05
CA PHE A 81 -5.77 6.69 -4.45
C PHE A 81 -6.50 7.45 -5.56
N GLU A 82 -5.90 8.47 -6.17
CA GLU A 82 -6.53 9.30 -7.21
C GLU A 82 -7.09 8.51 -8.40
N LEU A 83 -6.47 7.39 -8.76
CA LEU A 83 -6.93 6.49 -9.81
C LEU A 83 -8.29 5.85 -9.48
N PHE A 84 -8.61 5.73 -8.19
CA PHE A 84 -9.79 4.99 -7.70
C PHE A 84 -10.94 5.90 -7.25
N PHE A 85 -10.75 7.21 -7.26
CA PHE A 85 -11.78 8.15 -6.83
C PHE A 85 -12.89 8.33 -7.86
N ASP A 86 -14.10 8.59 -7.38
CA ASP A 86 -15.22 9.03 -8.20
C ASP A 86 -14.86 10.38 -8.84
N PRO A 87 -14.87 10.51 -10.19
CA PRO A 87 -14.59 11.76 -10.88
C PRO A 87 -15.43 12.94 -10.39
N ALA A 88 -16.66 12.70 -9.91
CA ALA A 88 -17.55 13.73 -9.37
C ALA A 88 -17.10 14.30 -8.01
N THR A 89 -16.29 13.54 -7.26
CA THR A 89 -15.81 13.92 -5.91
C THR A 89 -14.30 14.12 -5.85
N LYS A 90 -13.57 13.83 -6.94
CA LYS A 90 -12.12 13.94 -7.03
C LYS A 90 -11.60 15.38 -6.87
N GLY A 91 -12.47 16.39 -7.04
CA GLY A 91 -12.14 17.82 -7.06
C GLY A 91 -11.15 18.27 -5.98
N ASP A 92 -10.16 19.06 -6.41
CA ASP A 92 -9.05 19.68 -5.65
C ASP A 92 -8.37 18.83 -4.58
N TYR A 93 -8.41 17.50 -4.64
CA TYR A 93 -7.66 16.65 -3.70
C TYR A 93 -6.17 16.98 -3.79
N PRO A 94 -5.56 17.61 -2.77
CA PRO A 94 -4.13 17.71 -2.73
C PRO A 94 -3.62 16.39 -2.13
N ALA A 95 -2.69 15.75 -2.83
CA ALA A 95 -1.79 14.71 -2.35
C ALA A 95 -1.26 14.88 -0.91
N SER A 96 -1.21 16.14 -0.43
CA SER A 96 -0.74 16.55 0.89
C SER A 96 -1.83 16.80 1.94
N ALA A 97 -3.12 16.61 1.63
CA ALA A 97 -4.24 16.98 2.51
C ALA A 97 -4.73 15.86 3.45
N VAL A 98 -3.94 14.82 3.61
CA VAL A 98 -4.01 14.11 4.90
C VAL A 98 -3.08 14.95 5.78
N GLY A 99 -3.63 15.76 6.67
CA GLY A 99 -2.86 16.79 7.34
C GLY A 99 -3.80 17.62 8.19
N ASP A 100 -3.73 17.34 9.49
CA ASP A 100 -4.33 18.01 10.64
C ASP A 100 -5.63 18.77 10.40
N GLY A 101 -6.71 18.25 11.00
CA GLY A 101 -7.83 19.08 11.40
C GLY A 101 -7.35 20.18 12.34
N ALA A 102 -6.96 21.32 11.79
CA ALA A 102 -6.88 22.57 12.50
C ALA A 102 -8.16 23.35 12.21
N ALA A 103 -8.92 23.60 13.27
CA ALA A 103 -10.13 24.40 13.24
C ALA A 103 -9.81 25.81 12.74
N GLY A 104 -10.22 26.10 11.51
CA GLY A 104 -10.22 27.42 10.91
C GLY A 104 -11.16 27.38 9.71
N ALA A 105 -12.17 28.25 9.71
CA ALA A 105 -13.25 28.26 8.72
C ALA A 105 -12.70 28.40 7.29
N VAL A 106 -12.61 27.28 6.58
CA VAL A 106 -12.41 27.17 5.13
C VAL A 106 -13.48 26.18 4.68
N GLN A 107 -14.20 26.50 3.60
CA GLN A 107 -15.19 25.59 2.99
C GLN A 107 -14.57 24.20 2.88
N THR A 108 -15.11 23.23 3.60
CA THR A 108 -14.61 21.84 3.61
C THR A 108 -14.63 21.33 2.17
N PRO A 109 -13.47 21.08 1.53
CA PRO A 109 -13.47 20.37 0.26
C PRO A 109 -14.17 19.03 0.49
N SER A 110 -15.09 18.64 -0.39
CA SER A 110 -15.73 17.33 -0.31
C SER A 110 -14.64 16.26 -0.30
N VAL A 111 -14.55 15.46 0.78
CA VAL A 111 -13.56 14.39 0.85
C VAL A 111 -13.84 13.40 -0.30
N PRO A 112 -12.87 13.09 -1.18
CA PRO A 112 -13.13 12.21 -2.30
C PRO A 112 -13.56 10.83 -1.82
N VAL A 113 -14.43 10.20 -2.61
CA VAL A 113 -14.91 8.84 -2.35
C VAL A 113 -14.36 7.89 -3.40
N ILE A 114 -14.10 6.65 -3.00
CA ILE A 114 -13.76 5.58 -3.94
C ILE A 114 -14.99 5.30 -4.81
N ALA A 115 -14.81 5.35 -6.13
CA ALA A 115 -15.84 5.07 -7.10
C ALA A 115 -16.39 3.64 -6.90
N ASP A 116 -17.71 3.46 -7.07
CA ASP A 116 -18.38 2.19 -6.80
C ASP A 116 -17.76 1.00 -7.56
N ALA A 117 -17.27 1.23 -8.77
CA ALA A 117 -16.58 0.23 -9.59
C ALA A 117 -15.30 -0.35 -8.95
N HIS A 118 -14.70 0.33 -7.97
CA HIS A 118 -13.48 -0.11 -7.30
C HIS A 118 -13.71 -0.63 -5.88
N ARG A 119 -14.90 -0.40 -5.30
CA ARG A 119 -15.21 -0.81 -3.92
C ARG A 119 -15.22 -2.34 -3.81
N GLY A 120 -14.54 -2.86 -2.79
CA GLY A 120 -14.52 -4.31 -2.54
C GLY A 120 -13.95 -5.13 -3.70
N THR A 121 -12.96 -4.63 -4.42
CA THR A 121 -12.42 -5.30 -5.60
C THR A 121 -11.12 -6.05 -5.38
N PHE A 122 -10.34 -5.69 -4.35
CA PHE A 122 -9.05 -6.30 -4.06
C PHE A 122 -9.14 -7.31 -2.91
N ASP A 123 -8.46 -8.44 -3.06
CA ASP A 123 -8.37 -9.48 -2.02
C ASP A 123 -7.37 -9.11 -0.93
N VAL A 124 -6.30 -8.39 -1.31
CA VAL A 124 -5.23 -7.91 -0.42
C VAL A 124 -4.67 -6.57 -0.92
N LEU A 125 -4.35 -5.68 0.00
CA LEU A 125 -3.58 -4.47 -0.22
C LEU A 125 -2.22 -4.61 0.48
N VAL A 126 -1.15 -4.37 -0.26
CA VAL A 126 0.20 -4.25 0.27
C VAL A 126 0.71 -2.84 0.02
N SER A 127 1.52 -2.31 0.92
CA SER A 127 2.13 -0.99 0.71
C SER A 127 3.48 -0.88 1.40
N ASN A 128 4.42 -0.21 0.73
CA ASN A 128 5.65 0.30 1.34
C ASN A 128 5.71 1.82 1.12
N PRO A 129 4.91 2.57 1.88
CA PRO A 129 4.89 4.02 1.74
C PRO A 129 6.19 4.61 2.31
N PRO A 130 6.59 5.83 1.93
CA PRO A 130 7.72 6.50 2.55
C PRO A 130 7.47 6.72 4.06
N TYR A 131 8.21 5.99 4.90
CA TYR A 131 8.07 6.01 6.37
C TYR A 131 9.33 6.46 7.12
N VAL A 132 10.44 6.71 6.41
CA VAL A 132 11.70 7.14 7.04
C VAL A 132 11.57 8.61 7.44
N LEU A 133 11.84 8.92 8.70
CA LEU A 133 11.77 10.27 9.23
C LEU A 133 12.98 11.11 8.80
N PRO A 134 12.85 12.45 8.63
CA PRO A 134 13.95 13.32 8.20
C PRO A 134 15.23 13.15 9.03
N GLU A 135 15.08 12.93 10.33
CA GLU A 135 16.19 12.75 11.27
C GLU A 135 17.00 11.47 11.00
N GLN A 136 16.36 10.43 10.44
CA GLN A 136 17.01 9.15 10.14
C GLN A 136 17.85 9.21 8.85
N TYR A 137 17.60 10.15 7.94
CA TYR A 137 18.37 10.29 6.69
C TYR A 137 19.82 10.72 6.93
N VAL A 138 20.12 11.35 8.08
CA VAL A 138 21.47 11.83 8.41
C VAL A 138 22.47 10.68 8.57
N VAL A 139 21.99 9.47 8.91
CA VAL A 139 22.81 8.29 9.17
C VAL A 139 22.67 7.20 8.10
N LEU A 140 21.95 7.46 7.01
CA LEU A 140 21.76 6.46 5.96
C LEU A 140 23.03 6.29 5.12
N PRO A 141 23.39 5.04 4.77
CA PRO A 141 24.44 4.77 3.79
C PRO A 141 24.22 5.54 2.48
N LEU A 142 25.31 6.03 1.88
CA LEU A 142 25.26 6.80 0.62
C LEU A 142 24.54 6.06 -0.51
N SER A 143 24.62 4.72 -0.56
CA SER A 143 23.91 3.91 -1.55
C SER A 143 22.38 3.99 -1.46
N ILE A 144 21.83 4.23 -0.26
CA ILE A 144 20.40 4.43 -0.03
C ILE A 144 20.01 5.85 -0.47
N LEU A 145 20.83 6.84 -0.11
CA LEU A 145 20.63 8.24 -0.52
C LEU A 145 20.72 8.40 -2.05
N ASP A 146 21.65 7.70 -2.70
CA ASP A 146 21.81 7.68 -4.16
C ASP A 146 20.64 6.97 -4.85
N TRP A 147 20.10 5.93 -4.23
CA TRP A 147 18.92 5.26 -4.76
C TRP A 147 17.67 6.14 -4.67
N GLU A 148 17.49 6.84 -3.55
CA GLU A 148 16.41 7.80 -3.37
C GLU A 148 16.54 9.03 -4.27
N SER A 149 17.78 9.47 -4.57
CA SER A 149 18.04 10.61 -5.45
C SER A 149 17.81 10.31 -6.94
N LYS A 150 18.08 9.08 -7.40
CA LYS A 150 17.89 8.63 -8.79
C LYS A 150 16.45 8.73 -9.29
N TYR A 151 15.46 8.63 -8.40
CA TYR A 151 14.04 8.76 -8.74
C TYR A 151 13.47 10.15 -8.40
N GLY A 152 14.35 11.11 -8.07
CA GLY A 152 14.09 12.54 -8.06
C GLY A 152 14.71 13.25 -6.85
N PRO A 153 15.15 14.52 -6.98
CA PRO A 153 15.58 15.36 -5.86
C PRO A 153 14.43 15.73 -4.88
N ARG A 154 13.29 15.03 -4.96
CA ARG A 154 12.01 15.30 -4.31
C ARG A 154 11.20 14.04 -3.99
N ARG A 155 11.81 12.88 -3.67
CA ARG A 155 11.28 12.17 -2.50
C ARG A 155 11.54 13.15 -1.35
N ARG A 156 10.57 14.05 -1.13
CA ARG A 156 10.59 15.04 -0.04
C ARG A 156 11.16 14.27 1.15
N ARG A 157 12.19 14.82 1.81
CA ARG A 157 12.40 14.52 3.22
C ARG A 157 11.06 14.81 3.87
N LEU A 158 10.20 13.80 3.93
CA LEU A 158 8.80 13.98 4.28
C LEU A 158 8.89 14.40 5.72
N PRO A 159 8.56 15.66 6.05
CA PRO A 159 8.54 16.06 7.44
C PRO A 159 7.68 15.04 8.18
N ARG A 160 7.97 14.75 9.45
CA ARG A 160 7.15 13.79 10.24
C ARG A 160 5.64 14.07 10.09
N THR A 161 5.29 15.34 9.86
CA THR A 161 3.93 15.85 9.59
C THR A 161 3.26 15.32 8.32
N GLN A 162 3.98 14.68 7.38
CA GLN A 162 3.43 14.15 6.12
C GLN A 162 3.51 12.61 5.99
N ALA A 163 4.23 11.90 6.87
CA ALA A 163 4.28 10.42 6.81
C ALA A 163 3.00 9.80 7.40
N VAL A 164 2.56 10.29 8.57
CA VAL A 164 1.34 9.83 9.25
C VAL A 164 0.09 10.03 8.38
N PRO A 165 -0.11 11.20 7.77
CA PRO A 165 -1.01 11.41 6.64
C PRO A 165 -1.13 10.31 5.59
N LEU A 166 -0.02 9.94 4.95
CA LEU A 166 -0.05 8.95 3.87
C LEU A 166 -0.54 7.60 4.41
N LEU A 167 -0.07 7.22 5.59
CA LEU A 167 -0.50 6.01 6.28
C LEU A 167 -1.99 6.03 6.64
N GLN A 168 -2.51 7.16 7.14
CA GLN A 168 -3.95 7.35 7.38
C GLN A 168 -4.76 7.23 6.08
N GLY A 169 -4.26 7.76 4.96
CA GLY A 169 -4.86 7.59 3.64
C GLY A 169 -4.93 6.11 3.22
N VAL A 170 -3.84 5.36 3.41
CA VAL A 170 -3.79 3.91 3.13
C VAL A 170 -4.82 3.16 3.97
N VAL A 171 -4.91 3.44 5.27
CA VAL A 171 -5.89 2.83 6.17
C VAL A 171 -7.34 3.18 5.76
N ARG A 172 -7.60 4.46 5.47
CA ARG A 172 -8.95 4.99 5.18
C ARG A 172 -9.50 4.55 3.83
N TYR A 173 -8.72 4.69 2.76
CA TYR A 173 -9.18 4.37 1.40
C TYR A 173 -8.93 2.91 1.06
N GLY A 174 -7.81 2.35 1.54
CA GLY A 174 -7.47 0.95 1.35
C GLY A 174 -8.56 0.01 1.82
N ARG A 175 -9.16 0.25 3.01
CA ARG A 175 -10.27 -0.59 3.49
C ARG A 175 -11.45 -0.64 2.50
N VAL A 176 -11.76 0.45 1.83
CA VAL A 176 -12.94 0.53 0.95
C VAL A 176 -12.71 -0.26 -0.33
N LEU A 177 -11.46 -0.37 -0.78
CA LEU A 177 -11.05 -1.15 -1.93
C LEU A 177 -11.00 -2.66 -1.65
N LEU A 178 -10.92 -3.07 -0.38
CA LEU A 178 -10.79 -4.46 0.03
C LEU A 178 -12.13 -5.19 0.05
N LYS A 179 -12.14 -6.40 -0.51
CA LYS A 179 -13.29 -7.32 -0.45
C LYS A 179 -13.66 -7.61 1.00
N PRO A 180 -14.97 -7.67 1.33
CA PRO A 180 -15.42 -8.15 2.63
C PRO A 180 -15.06 -9.63 2.81
N LYS A 181 -14.96 -10.09 4.06
CA LYS A 181 -14.50 -11.46 4.39
C LYS A 181 -15.23 -12.55 3.60
N HIS A 182 -16.56 -12.45 3.50
CA HIS A 182 -17.41 -13.43 2.82
C HIS A 182 -17.24 -13.48 1.29
N ALA A 183 -16.72 -12.41 0.67
CA ALA A 183 -16.50 -12.32 -0.77
C ALA A 183 -15.08 -12.75 -1.19
N ARG A 184 -14.21 -13.05 -0.23
CA ARG A 184 -12.84 -13.54 -0.49
C ARG A 184 -12.86 -15.06 -0.69
N HIS A 185 -11.84 -15.56 -1.36
CA HIS A 185 -11.60 -16.99 -1.47
C HIS A 185 -11.60 -17.65 -0.07
N PRO A 186 -12.23 -18.82 0.15
CA PRO A 186 -12.33 -19.44 1.47
C PRO A 186 -11.00 -19.56 2.22
N ALA A 187 -9.93 -19.95 1.51
CA ALA A 187 -8.58 -20.05 2.08
C ALA A 187 -7.96 -18.72 2.55
N LEU A 188 -8.55 -17.57 2.22
CA LEU A 188 -8.09 -16.23 2.60
C LEU A 188 -8.98 -15.57 3.65
N GLN A 189 -10.09 -16.17 4.08
CA GLN A 189 -11.03 -15.51 5.00
C GLN A 189 -10.38 -15.15 6.35
N GLU A 190 -9.47 -15.99 6.83
CA GLU A 190 -8.68 -15.73 8.05
C GLU A 190 -7.32 -15.07 7.75
N ALA A 191 -7.00 -14.78 6.49
CA ALA A 191 -5.77 -14.08 6.13
C ALA A 191 -5.95 -12.57 6.35
N PRO A 192 -4.91 -11.84 6.78
CA PRO A 192 -4.94 -10.39 6.72
C PRO A 192 -5.20 -9.94 5.28
N ASN A 193 -5.95 -8.85 5.11
CA ASN A 193 -6.22 -8.26 3.80
C ASN A 193 -5.53 -6.93 3.59
N ILE A 194 -4.79 -6.45 4.59
CA ILE A 194 -3.87 -5.33 4.44
C ILE A 194 -2.53 -5.63 5.13
N ALA A 195 -1.43 -5.27 4.47
CA ALA A 195 -0.08 -5.35 5.02
C ALA A 195 0.71 -4.09 4.62
N ILE A 196 1.25 -3.37 5.60
CA ILE A 196 1.93 -2.08 5.40
C ILE A 196 3.34 -2.20 5.98
N GLU A 197 4.36 -2.01 5.15
CA GLU A 197 5.74 -1.88 5.61
C GLU A 197 5.91 -0.57 6.36
N VAL A 198 6.59 -0.64 7.50
CA VAL A 198 6.78 0.47 8.43
C VAL A 198 8.20 0.46 8.96
N GLY A 199 8.66 1.62 9.44
CA GLY A 199 9.89 1.74 10.22
C GLY A 199 9.58 1.81 11.72
N LEU A 200 10.30 2.68 12.42
CA LEU A 200 10.16 2.93 13.87
C LEU A 200 8.77 3.41 14.33
N GLN A 201 7.84 3.61 13.40
CA GLN A 201 6.48 4.09 13.66
C GLN A 201 5.42 2.98 13.60
N ALA A 202 5.80 1.70 13.69
CA ALA A 202 4.86 0.59 13.56
C ALA A 202 3.70 0.68 14.57
N HIS A 203 4.00 0.97 15.83
CA HIS A 203 3.01 1.18 16.88
C HIS A 203 2.03 2.33 16.59
N VAL A 204 2.46 3.40 15.90
CA VAL A 204 1.59 4.50 15.50
C VAL A 204 0.58 4.02 14.46
N VAL A 205 1.04 3.26 13.46
CA VAL A 205 0.18 2.70 12.42
C VAL A 205 -0.81 1.70 13.01
N ALA A 206 -0.34 0.79 13.86
CA ALA A 206 -1.21 -0.15 14.57
C ALA A 206 -2.28 0.59 15.40
N SER A 207 -1.88 1.61 16.17
CA SER A 207 -2.82 2.41 16.97
C SER A 207 -3.86 3.14 16.12
N ILE A 208 -3.47 3.67 14.95
CA ILE A 208 -4.41 4.28 13.99
C ILE A 208 -5.44 3.25 13.52
N MET A 209 -4.99 2.05 13.15
CA MET A 209 -5.87 0.99 12.67
C MET A 209 -6.83 0.51 13.75
N GLU A 210 -6.35 0.26 14.97
CA GLU A 210 -7.16 -0.15 16.12
C GLU A 210 -8.20 0.91 16.49
N LYS A 211 -7.76 2.17 16.69
CA LYS A 211 -8.64 3.27 17.11
C LYS A 211 -9.66 3.66 16.05
N SER A 212 -9.39 3.38 14.77
CA SER A 212 -10.36 3.60 13.70
C SER A 212 -11.63 2.75 13.85
N GLY A 213 -11.53 1.61 14.55
CA GLY A 213 -12.59 0.61 14.64
C GLY A 213 -12.86 -0.15 13.34
N TRP A 214 -12.19 0.17 12.23
CA TRP A 214 -12.40 -0.44 10.91
C TRP A 214 -11.65 -1.76 10.71
N PHE A 215 -10.65 -2.02 11.54
CA PHE A 215 -9.78 -3.18 11.43
C PHE A 215 -9.81 -4.04 12.69
N GLU A 216 -9.58 -5.33 12.52
CA GLU A 216 -9.38 -6.34 13.55
C GLU A 216 -8.09 -7.11 13.28
N ASN A 217 -7.62 -7.86 14.29
CA ASN A 217 -6.38 -8.64 14.22
C ASN A 217 -5.19 -7.80 13.75
N VAL A 218 -5.05 -6.61 14.34
CA VAL A 218 -3.93 -5.70 14.06
C VAL A 218 -2.69 -6.25 14.73
N GLU A 219 -1.68 -6.58 13.93
CA GLU A 219 -0.44 -7.20 14.40
C GLU A 219 0.77 -6.45 13.88
N VAL A 220 1.71 -6.12 14.77
CA VAL A 220 3.04 -5.60 14.42
C VAL A 220 4.00 -6.78 14.36
N HIS A 221 4.74 -6.87 13.26
CA HIS A 221 5.65 -7.98 13.00
C HIS A 221 7.10 -7.53 12.99
N LEU A 222 7.98 -8.42 13.47
CA LEU A 222 9.42 -8.23 13.49
C LEU A 222 10.09 -8.87 12.27
N ASP A 223 11.15 -8.26 11.78
CA ASP A 223 12.04 -8.87 10.79
C ASP A 223 13.08 -9.83 11.42
N TYR A 224 13.97 -10.39 10.60
CA TYR A 224 15.02 -11.29 11.07
C TYR A 224 16.04 -10.61 12.00
N ALA A 225 16.14 -9.29 11.98
CA ALA A 225 16.97 -8.50 12.88
C ALA A 225 16.21 -8.06 14.15
N GLN A 226 15.01 -8.63 14.39
CA GLN A 226 14.14 -8.33 15.52
C GLN A 226 13.70 -6.85 15.56
N GLN A 227 13.61 -6.21 14.39
CA GLN A 227 13.10 -4.85 14.26
C GLN A 227 11.65 -4.87 13.76
N GLU A 228 10.81 -4.01 14.32
CA GLU A 228 9.46 -3.78 13.80
C GLU A 228 9.54 -3.38 12.33
N ARG A 229 8.79 -4.08 11.47
CA ARG A 229 8.96 -3.91 10.03
C ARG A 229 7.69 -3.88 9.21
N TRP A 230 6.62 -4.53 9.62
CA TRP A 230 5.32 -4.38 8.95
C TRP A 230 4.17 -4.56 9.93
N VAL A 231 3.03 -3.97 9.57
CA VAL A 231 1.76 -4.14 10.27
C VAL A 231 0.81 -4.89 9.36
N THR A 232 0.09 -5.87 9.88
CA THR A 232 -1.02 -6.52 9.18
C THR A 232 -2.34 -6.29 9.90
N ALA A 233 -3.45 -6.32 9.16
CA ALA A 233 -4.78 -6.38 9.76
C ALA A 233 -5.81 -6.98 8.79
N SER A 234 -7.01 -7.20 9.30
CA SER A 234 -8.21 -7.55 8.53
C SER A 234 -9.25 -6.44 8.65
N SER A 235 -9.79 -5.98 7.54
CA SER A 235 -10.92 -5.03 7.56
C SER A 235 -12.21 -5.72 8.04
N LYS A 236 -13.00 -5.04 8.88
CA LYS A 236 -14.19 -5.64 9.54
C LYS A 236 -15.46 -5.78 8.69
N HIS A 237 -15.51 -5.17 7.51
CA HIS A 237 -16.72 -5.16 6.65
C HIS A 237 -16.92 -6.46 5.87
#